data_AF-A0A074XZ25-F1
#
_entry.id   AF-A0A074XZ25-F1
#
_cell.length_a   1.000
_cell.length_b   1.000
_cell.length_c   1.000
_cell.angle_alpha   90.00
_cell.angle_beta   90.00
_cell.angle_gamma   90.00
#
_symmetry.space_group_name_H-M   'P 1'
#
loop_
_entity.id
_entity.type
_entity.pdbx_description
1 polymer ?
#
loop_
_entity_poly.entity_id
_entity_poly.type
_entity_poly.pdbx_seq_one_letter_code
_entity_poly.pdbx_strand_id
1 'polypeptide(L)'
;MSSCVPAPHRAAGHKVMASVRKSPSNEGFHHLGIDGVLRSFNSKREVVDYNQLSPEEVNDVVRGFKGLLDDEKFAEMEQKFKGVDGRKVTNEEDLLRPGPGVRPQTPQA
;
A
#
# COMPACT_ATOMS: atom_id res chain seq x y z
N MET A 1 36.26 3.15 13.01
CA MET A 1 34.90 3.38 13.54
C MET A 1 33.92 2.85 12.49
N SER A 2 33.56 1.57 12.54
CA SER A 2 32.62 0.98 11.58
C SER A 2 31.21 1.39 11.95
N SER A 3 30.60 2.23 11.12
CA SER A 3 29.17 2.52 11.20
C SER A 3 28.41 1.31 10.67
N CYS A 4 27.89 0.48 11.57
CA CYS A 4 26.81 -0.44 11.24
C CYS A 4 25.54 0.38 11.10
N VAL A 5 25.17 0.71 9.86
CA VAL A 5 23.82 1.18 9.56
C VAL A 5 22.93 -0.07 9.56
N PRO A 6 22.02 -0.26 10.51
CA PRO A 6 21.05 -1.34 10.40
C PRO A 6 20.19 -1.04 9.18
N ALA A 7 19.90 -2.05 8.35
CA ALA A 7 18.91 -1.95 7.29
C ALA A 7 17.61 -2.60 7.80
N PRO A 8 16.62 -1.84 8.31
CA PRO A 8 15.35 -2.42 8.74
C PRO A 8 14.29 -2.40 7.63
N HIS A 9 14.49 -1.63 6.56
CA HIS A 9 13.38 -1.24 5.68
C HIS A 9 12.91 -2.35 4.72
N ARG A 10 13.79 -3.26 4.27
CA ARG A 10 13.39 -4.34 3.33
C ARG A 10 12.48 -5.40 3.97
N ALA A 11 12.54 -5.60 5.29
CA ALA A 11 11.73 -6.61 5.98
C ALA A 11 10.31 -6.10 6.31
N ALA A 12 10.16 -4.80 6.56
CA ALA A 12 8.91 -4.19 6.99
C ALA A 12 7.81 -4.24 5.91
N GLY A 13 8.15 -3.91 4.65
CA GLY A 13 7.19 -3.97 3.54
C GLY A 13 6.61 -5.36 3.30
N HIS A 14 7.41 -6.43 3.46
CA HIS A 14 6.93 -7.81 3.33
C HIS A 14 5.95 -8.21 4.44
N LYS A 15 6.20 -7.74 5.67
CA LYS A 15 5.31 -7.99 6.82
C LYS A 15 3.99 -7.22 6.70
N VAL A 16 4.02 -6.01 6.14
CA VAL A 16 2.81 -5.23 5.84
C VAL A 16 1.99 -5.89 4.73
N MET A 17 2.59 -6.37 3.65
CA MET A 17 1.84 -7.07 2.60
C MET A 17 1.24 -8.39 3.07
N ALA A 18 1.89 -9.08 4.02
CA ALA A 18 1.35 -10.28 4.66
C ALA A 18 0.23 -10.01 5.69
N SER A 19 -0.07 -8.74 6.00
CA SER A 19 -1.10 -8.37 6.99
C SER A 19 -2.53 -8.48 6.48
N VAL A 20 -2.72 -8.55 5.17
CA VAL A 20 -4.03 -8.73 4.53
C VAL A 20 -4.12 -10.11 3.91
N ARG A 21 -5.26 -10.79 4.09
CA ARG A 21 -5.49 -12.09 3.47
C ARG A 21 -5.52 -11.93 1.95
N LYS A 22 -5.03 -12.96 1.27
CA LYS A 22 -5.19 -13.09 -0.19
C LYS A 22 -6.63 -13.50 -0.52
N SER A 23 -7.06 -13.18 -1.74
CA SER A 23 -8.31 -13.72 -2.27
C SER A 23 -8.31 -15.25 -2.22
N PRO A 24 -9.43 -15.92 -1.89
CA PRO A 24 -9.50 -17.38 -1.81
C PRO A 24 -9.06 -18.12 -3.10
N SER A 25 -9.25 -17.50 -4.27
CA SER A 25 -8.81 -18.06 -5.56
C SER A 25 -7.32 -17.82 -5.88
N ASN A 26 -6.60 -17.03 -5.06
CA ASN A 26 -5.27 -16.48 -5.36
C ASN A 26 -5.15 -15.65 -6.65
N GLU A 27 -6.26 -15.29 -7.29
CA GLU A 27 -6.29 -14.47 -8.52
C GLU A 27 -6.49 -12.97 -8.25
N GLY A 28 -6.17 -12.55 -7.02
CA GLY A 28 -6.30 -11.18 -6.54
C GLY A 28 -5.02 -10.37 -6.62
N PHE A 29 -5.09 -9.12 -6.13
CA PHE A 29 -3.91 -8.26 -6.00
C PHE A 29 -4.00 -7.38 -4.75
N HIS A 30 -2.86 -6.84 -4.32
CA HIS A 30 -2.78 -5.86 -3.23
C HIS A 30 -2.61 -4.46 -3.80
N HIS A 31 -3.25 -3.47 -3.19
CA HIS A 31 -3.13 -2.06 -3.59
C HIS A 31 -3.11 -1.17 -2.36
N LEU A 32 -2.08 -0.32 -2.27
CA LEU A 32 -2.00 0.73 -1.27
C LEU A 32 -2.72 1.98 -1.83
N GLY A 33 -3.88 2.29 -1.26
CA GLY A 33 -4.62 3.48 -1.62
C GLY A 33 -3.93 4.74 -1.10
N ILE A 34 -4.12 5.87 -1.78
CA ILE A 34 -3.57 7.20 -1.39
C ILE A 34 -4.16 7.72 -0.06
N ASP A 35 -5.15 7.01 0.47
CA ASP A 35 -5.74 7.17 1.79
C ASP A 35 -4.96 6.43 2.90
N GLY A 36 -3.92 5.66 2.55
CA GLY A 36 -3.06 4.93 3.49
C GLY A 36 -3.56 3.55 3.85
N VAL A 37 -4.61 3.05 3.17
CA VAL A 37 -5.18 1.74 3.46
C VAL A 37 -4.70 0.74 2.41
N LEU A 38 -4.05 -0.32 2.88
CA LEU A 38 -3.68 -1.46 2.06
C LEU A 38 -4.89 -2.37 1.90
N ARG A 39 -5.30 -2.64 0.66
CA ARG A 39 -6.46 -3.50 0.36
C ARG A 39 -6.03 -4.71 -0.45
N SER A 40 -6.61 -5.86 -0.15
CA SER A 40 -6.59 -7.03 -1.03
C SER A 40 -7.87 -7.08 -1.83
N PHE A 41 -7.73 -7.22 -3.15
CA PHE A 41 -8.82 -7.34 -4.09
C PHE A 41 -8.90 -8.76 -4.63
N ASN A 42 -10.11 -9.27 -4.88
CA ASN A 42 -10.31 -10.49 -5.68
C ASN A 42 -10.24 -10.19 -7.19
N SER A 43 -10.39 -11.23 -8.02
CA SER A 43 -10.41 -11.11 -9.48
C SER A 43 -11.56 -10.25 -10.02
N LYS A 44 -12.65 -10.09 -9.26
CA LYS A 44 -13.78 -9.19 -9.57
C LYS A 44 -13.54 -7.75 -9.10
N ARG A 45 -12.36 -7.44 -8.57
CA ARG A 45 -11.98 -6.11 -8.03
C ARG A 45 -12.84 -5.70 -6.83
N GLU A 46 -13.33 -6.67 -6.07
CA GLU A 46 -13.98 -6.44 -4.78
C GLU A 46 -12.94 -6.55 -3.67
N VAL A 47 -13.01 -5.67 -2.67
CA VAL A 47 -12.15 -5.73 -1.49
C VAL A 47 -12.53 -6.96 -0.67
N VAL A 48 -11.57 -7.85 -0.42
CA VAL A 48 -11.76 -9.05 0.41
C VAL A 48 -11.11 -8.91 1.78
N ASP A 49 -10.12 -8.03 1.89
CA ASP A 49 -9.47 -7.70 3.16
C ASP A 49 -8.79 -6.34 3.08
N TYR A 50 -8.55 -5.72 4.23
CA TYR A 50 -7.87 -4.44 4.32
C TYR A 50 -7.06 -4.31 5.60
N ASN A 51 -6.02 -3.48 5.56
CA ASN A 51 -5.27 -3.05 6.72
C ASN A 51 -5.03 -1.55 6.66
N GLN A 52 -5.37 -0.86 7.73
CA GLN A 52 -5.19 0.58 7.90
C GLN A 52 -3.80 0.85 8.46
N LEU A 53 -2.92 1.38 7.61
CA LEU A 53 -1.50 1.52 7.95
C LEU A 53 -1.24 2.83 8.69
N SER A 54 -0.27 2.80 9.62
CA SER A 54 0.30 4.02 10.18
C SER A 54 1.15 4.76 9.14
N PRO A 55 1.47 6.06 9.35
CA PRO A 55 2.36 6.80 8.46
C PRO A 55 3.74 6.15 8.28
N GLU A 56 4.25 5.50 9.32
CA GLU A 56 5.51 4.76 9.28
C GLU A 56 5.40 3.54 8.37
N GLU A 57 4.33 2.76 8.51
CA GLU A 57 4.07 1.57 7.68
C GLU A 57 3.83 1.92 6.21
N VAL A 58 3.10 3.02 5.93
CA VAL A 58 2.93 3.56 4.57
C VAL A 58 4.28 3.89 3.95
N ASN A 59 5.14 4.60 4.70
CA ASN A 59 6.48 4.95 4.22
C ASN A 59 7.34 3.72 3.95
N ASP A 60 7.26 2.69 4.79
CA ASP A 60 7.99 1.44 4.58
C ASP A 60 7.55 0.72 3.30
N VAL A 61 6.25 0.70 2.99
CA VAL A 61 5.72 0.15 1.73
C VAL A 61 6.22 0.96 0.54
N VAL A 62 6.08 2.29 0.58
CA VAL A 62 6.51 3.20 -0.51
C VAL A 62 8.00 3.03 -0.79
N ARG A 63 8.85 3.00 0.25
CA ARG A 63 10.30 2.77 0.11
C ARG A 63 10.65 1.41 -0.50
N GLY A 64 9.77 0.42 -0.38
CA GLY A 64 9.93 -0.88 -1.03
C GLY A 64 9.98 -0.81 -2.56
N PHE A 65 9.41 0.23 -3.17
CA PHE A 65 9.45 0.47 -4.61
C PHE A 65 10.70 1.22 -5.09
N LYS A 66 11.58 1.65 -4.17
CA LYS A 66 12.84 2.31 -4.53
C LYS A 66 13.70 1.36 -5.36
N GLY A 67 14.10 1.80 -6.56
CA GLY A 67 14.87 0.99 -7.51
C GLY A 67 14.02 0.05 -8.38
N LEU A 68 12.69 0.02 -8.20
CA LEU A 68 11.75 -0.61 -9.14
C LEU A 68 11.10 0.42 -10.08
N LEU A 69 11.12 1.69 -9.70
CA LEU A 69 10.62 2.83 -10.47
C LEU A 69 11.76 3.78 -10.81
N ASP A 70 11.57 4.58 -11.86
CA ASP A 70 12.42 5.72 -12.18
C ASP A 70 12.41 6.73 -11.02
N ASP A 71 13.52 7.45 -10.80
CA ASP A 71 13.68 8.35 -9.66
C ASP A 71 12.59 9.44 -9.58
N GLU A 72 12.16 9.98 -10.73
CA GLU A 72 11.08 10.97 -10.80
C GLU A 72 9.74 10.38 -10.31
N LYS A 73 9.37 9.20 -10.79
CA LYS A 73 8.14 8.50 -10.38
C LYS A 73 8.19 8.10 -8.91
N PHE A 74 9.36 7.69 -8.42
CA PHE A 74 9.56 7.38 -7.01
C PHE A 74 9.37 8.63 -6.14
N ALA A 75 9.95 9.77 -6.55
CA ALA A 75 9.80 11.03 -5.83
C ALA A 75 8.34 11.52 -5.82
N GLU A 76 7.63 11.43 -6.94
CA GLU A 76 6.20 11.72 -7.02
C GLU A 76 5.38 10.86 -6.05
N MET A 77 5.68 9.55 -6.02
CA MET A 77 5.03 8.62 -5.10
C MET A 77 5.34 8.95 -3.65
N GLU A 78 6.60 9.22 -3.28
CA GLU A 78 6.95 9.66 -1.92
C GLU A 78 6.19 10.93 -1.51
N GLN A 79 6.07 11.92 -2.39
CA GLN A 79 5.28 13.13 -2.11
C GLN A 79 3.80 12.82 -1.93
N LYS A 80 3.24 11.95 -2.77
CA LYS A 80 1.82 11.58 -2.74
C LYS A 80 1.42 10.90 -1.43
N PHE A 81 2.33 10.13 -0.84
CA PHE A 81 2.10 9.38 0.39
C PHE A 81 2.62 10.05 1.67
N LYS A 82 3.24 11.24 1.55
CA LYS A 82 3.84 11.95 2.68
C LYS A 82 2.78 12.32 3.73
N GLY A 83 2.91 11.73 4.92
CA GLY A 83 2.05 12.03 6.08
C GLY A 83 0.65 11.42 5.99
N VAL A 84 0.40 10.54 5.02
CA VAL A 84 -0.85 9.78 4.90
C VAL A 84 -0.98 8.81 6.08
N ASP A 85 -2.16 8.75 6.69
CA ASP A 85 -2.46 7.86 7.84
C ASP A 85 -3.77 7.11 7.57
N GLY A 86 -3.67 5.83 7.23
CA GLY A 86 -4.82 4.97 6.90
C GLY A 86 -5.75 4.73 8.09
N ARG A 87 -5.26 4.88 9.32
CA ARG A 87 -6.06 4.72 10.55
C ARG A 87 -7.12 5.81 10.71
N LYS A 88 -7.02 6.89 9.93
CA LYS A 88 -8.05 7.95 9.88
C LYS A 88 -9.27 7.57 9.03
N VAL A 89 -9.17 6.53 8.20
CA VAL A 89 -10.29 6.01 7.39
C VAL A 89 -11.16 5.10 8.25
N THR A 90 -12.08 5.65 9.01
CA THR A 90 -12.86 4.89 10.01
C THR A 90 -14.20 4.37 9.49
N ASN A 91 -14.69 4.90 8.36
CA ASN A 91 -15.92 4.46 7.74
C ASN A 91 -15.71 3.12 7.02
N GLU A 92 -16.48 2.10 7.40
CA GLU A 92 -16.40 0.75 6.84
C GLU A 92 -16.73 0.70 5.34
N GLU A 93 -17.64 1.55 4.87
CA GLU A 93 -17.94 1.66 3.45
C GLU A 93 -16.74 2.19 2.66
N ASP A 94 -15.99 3.16 3.19
CA ASP A 94 -14.78 3.67 2.55
C ASP A 94 -13.64 2.63 2.54
N LEU A 95 -13.60 1.73 3.53
CA LEU A 95 -12.65 0.62 3.59
C LEU A 95 -12.95 -0.43 2.52
N LEU A 96 -14.22 -0.81 2.35
CA LEU A 96 -14.67 -1.86 1.42
C LEU A 96 -14.93 -1.35 0.00
N ARG A 97 -15.30 -0.08 -0.15
CA ARG A 97 -15.71 0.56 -1.42
C ARG A 97 -15.01 1.91 -1.59
N PRO A 98 -13.67 1.94 -1.69
CA PRO A 98 -12.93 3.18 -1.85
C PRO A 98 -13.41 4.01 -3.03
N GLY A 99 -13.38 5.33 -2.89
CA GLY A 99 -13.74 6.27 -3.95
C GLY A 99 -12.86 6.15 -5.21
N PRO A 100 -13.31 6.71 -6.35
CA PRO A 100 -12.65 6.56 -7.65
C PRO A 100 -11.20 7.07 -7.70
N GLY A 101 -10.83 8.03 -6.85
CA GLY A 101 -9.45 8.53 -6.74
C GLY A 101 -8.49 7.68 -5.90
N VAL A 102 -9.01 6.71 -5.15
CA VAL A 102 -8.24 5.81 -4.27
C VAL A 102 -8.07 4.43 -4.90
N ARG A 103 -9.06 4.00 -5.70
CA ARG A 103 -9.00 2.73 -6.43
C ARG A 103 -7.82 2.71 -7.41
N PRO A 104 -7.26 1.51 -7.68
CA PRO A 104 -6.30 1.35 -8.75
C PRO A 104 -6.94 1.79 -10.08
N GLN A 105 -6.34 2.77 -10.73
CA GLN A 105 -6.76 3.17 -12.08
C GLN A 105 -6.33 2.06 -13.03
N THR A 106 -7.30 1.38 -13.63
CA THR A 106 -7.02 0.48 -14.75
C THR A 106 -6.42 1.26 -15.90
N PRO A 107 -5.37 0.76 -16.58
CA PRO A 107 -5.32 0.97 -18.02
C PRO A 107 -6.65 0.44 -18.56
N GLN A 108 -7.45 1.30 -19.19
CA GLN A 108 -8.56 0.79 -20.01
C GLN A 108 -7.95 -0.19 -20.99
N ALA A 109 -8.45 -1.44 -20.97
CA ALA A 109 -8.11 -2.43 -21.99
C ALA A 109 -8.57 -1.93 -23.37
#